data_AF-A0A661GUG6-F1
#
_entry.id   AF-A0A661GUG6-F1
#
_cell.length_a   1.000
_cell.length_b   1.000
_cell.length_c   1.000
_cell.angle_alpha   90.00
_cell.angle_beta   90.00
_cell.angle_gamma   90.00
#
_symmetry.space_group_name_H-M   'P 1'
#
loop_
_entity.id
_entity.type
_entity.pdbx_description
1 polymer ?
#
loop_
_entity_poly.entity_id
_entity_poly.type
_entity_poly.pdbx_seq_one_letter_code
_entity_poly.pdbx_strand_id
1 'polypeptide(L)' 'MTRKHVLDGLKVLDFSHFVAGPHCTRLMAEAGAEVIKVEAQMGDAARHL' A
#
# COMPACT_ATOMS: atom_id res chain seq x y z
N MET A 1 -7.73 -25.65 -0.87
CA MET A 1 -8.53 -24.41 -0.99
C MET A 1 -7.59 -23.26 -0.69
N THR A 2 -7.32 -22.38 -1.67
CA THR A 2 -6.63 -21.12 -1.40
C THR A 2 -7.57 -20.26 -0.55
N ARG A 3 -7.12 -19.80 0.63
CA ARG A 3 -7.91 -18.88 1.44
C ARG A 3 -8.01 -17.56 0.69
N LYS A 4 -9.24 -17.12 0.43
CA LYS A 4 -9.53 -15.81 -0.16
C LYS A 4 -9.44 -14.76 0.94
N HIS A 5 -8.63 -13.73 0.77
CA HIS A 5 -8.62 -12.59 1.69
C HIS A 5 -9.77 -11.62 1.38
N VAL A 6 -10.09 -10.76 2.34
CA VAL A 6 -11.26 -9.86 2.25
C VAL A 6 -11.13 -8.80 1.15
N LEU A 7 -9.90 -8.43 0.75
CA LEU A 7 -9.63 -7.45 -0.30
C LEU A 7 -9.06 -8.07 -1.59
N ASP A 8 -9.13 -9.40 -1.75
CA ASP A 8 -8.65 -10.06 -2.98
C ASP A 8 -9.33 -9.48 -4.23
N GLY A 9 -8.51 -9.16 -5.24
CA GLY A 9 -8.95 -8.62 -6.52
C GLY A 9 -9.13 -7.10 -6.54
N LEU A 10 -8.90 -6.41 -5.42
CA LEU A 10 -8.84 -4.95 -5.40
C LEU A 10 -7.46 -4.44 -5.75
N LYS A 11 -7.41 -3.33 -6.50
CA LYS A 11 -6.19 -2.57 -6.80
C LYS A 11 -6.29 -1.19 -6.17
N VAL A 12 -5.30 -0.80 -5.38
CA VAL A 12 -5.26 0.46 -4.62
C VAL A 12 -4.06 1.28 -5.06
N LEU A 13 -4.28 2.54 -5.43
CA LEU A 13 -3.21 3.50 -5.67
C LEU A 13 -2.97 4.33 -4.40
N ASP A 14 -1.76 4.26 -3.87
CA ASP A 14 -1.38 4.94 -2.63
C ASP A 14 -0.50 6.17 -2.89
N PHE A 15 -1.12 7.34 -2.79
CA PHE A 15 -0.48 8.66 -2.89
C PHE A 15 -0.08 9.25 -1.54
N SER A 16 -0.28 8.52 -0.44
CA SER A 16 0.03 9.01 0.90
C SER A 16 1.54 9.05 1.14
N HIS A 17 1.96 9.78 2.18
CA HIS A 17 3.37 9.95 2.52
C HIS A 17 3.65 9.63 3.98
N PHE A 18 4.93 9.45 4.31
CA PHE A 18 5.40 9.16 5.66
C PHE A 18 4.83 7.86 6.23
N VAL A 19 4.13 7.93 7.37
CA VAL A 19 3.82 6.72 8.17
C VAL A 19 2.35 6.33 8.09
N ALA A 20 1.43 7.25 8.38
CA ALA A 20 0.03 6.89 8.61
C ALA A 20 -0.64 6.23 7.40
N GLY A 21 -0.43 6.79 6.21
CA GLY A 21 -1.02 6.28 4.98
C GLY A 21 -0.39 4.96 4.51
N PRO A 22 0.95 4.87 4.38
CA PRO A 22 1.60 3.60 4.01
C PRO A 22 1.35 2.48 5.03
N HIS A 23 1.16 2.82 6.31
CA HIS A 23 0.73 1.86 7.32
C HIS A 23 -0.68 1.32 7.05
N CYS A 24 -1.62 2.19 6.70
CA CYS A 24 -2.99 1.80 6.36
C CYS A 24 -3.02 0.89 5.13
N THR A 25 -2.32 1.26 4.06
CA THR A 25 -2.31 0.48 2.80
C THR A 25 -1.49 -0.80 2.92
N ARG A 26 -0.47 -0.86 3.80
CA ARG A 26 0.18 -2.12 4.17
C ARG A 26 -0.81 -3.13 4.75
N LEU A 27 -1.71 -2.70 5.64
CA LEU A 27 -2.76 -3.58 6.17
C LEU A 27 -3.73 -4.04 5.08
N MET A 28 -4.01 -3.20 4.09
CA MET A 28 -4.82 -3.58 2.93
C MET A 28 -4.12 -4.65 2.07
N ALA A 29 -2.81 -4.53 1.87
CA ALA A 29 -2.02 -5.53 1.16
C ALA A 29 -2.01 -6.88 1.90
N GLU A 30 -1.85 -6.86 3.23
CA GLU A 30 -1.97 -8.06 4.09
C GLU A 30 -3.38 -8.67 4.03
N ALA A 31 -4.39 -7.85 3.75
CA ALA A 31 -5.76 -8.26 3.52
C ALA A 31 -6.09 -8.63 2.06
N GLY A 32 -5.08 -8.72 1.17
CA GLY A 32 -5.20 -9.26 -0.19
C GLY A 32 -5.28 -8.23 -1.32
N ALA A 33 -5.21 -6.94 -1.02
CA ALA A 33 -5.22 -5.91 -2.06
C ALA A 33 -3.88 -5.83 -2.81
N GLU A 34 -3.91 -5.56 -4.11
CA GLU A 34 -2.74 -5.12 -4.87
C GLU A 34 -2.54 -3.61 -4.66
N VAL A 35 -1.54 -3.24 -3.85
CA VAL A 35 -1.25 -1.83 -3.54
C VAL A 35 -0.08 -1.34 -4.38
N ILE A 36 -0.31 -0.28 -5.15
CA ILE A 36 0.71 0.40 -5.95
C ILE A 36 0.99 1.74 -5.27
N LYS A 37 2.20 1.89 -4.72
CA LYS A 37 2.67 3.17 -4.18
C LYS A 37 3.01 4.11 -5.33
N VAL A 38 2.42 5.30 -5.31
CA VAL A 38 2.79 6.40 -6.22
C VAL A 38 3.68 7.36 -5.45
N GLU A 39 4.85 7.63 -6.00
CA GLU A 39 5.87 8.48 -5.38
C GLU A 39 6.40 9.49 -6.39
N ALA A 40 7.04 10.55 -5.89
CA ALA A 40 7.85 11.42 -6.74
C ALA A 40 9.03 10.64 -7.34
N GLN A 41 9.69 11.19 -8.36
CA GLN A 41 10.89 10.56 -8.95
C GLN A 41 12.00 10.31 -7.93
N MET A 42 12.09 11.16 -6.90
CA MET A 42 13.05 11.01 -5.80
C MET A 42 12.58 10.05 -4.71
N GLY A 43 11.39 9.44 -4.84
CA GLY A 43 10.76 8.62 -3.81
C GLY A 43 10.08 9.45 -2.71
N ASP A 44 9.44 8.74 -1.79
CA ASP A 44 8.85 9.30 -0.56
C ASP A 44 9.93 9.91 0.34
N ALA A 45 9.61 11.03 1.00
CA ALA A 45 10.52 11.68 1.94
C ALA A 45 10.99 10.73 3.07
N ALA A 46 10.12 9.81 3.51
CA ALA A 46 10.45 8.83 4.55
C ALA A 46 11.57 7.85 4.19
N ARG A 47 11.96 7.75 2.91
CA ARG A 47 13.11 6.94 2.49
C ARG A 47 14.46 7.55 2.87
N HIS A 48 14.48 8.82 3.26
CA HIS A 48 15.70 9.59 3.57
C HIS A 48 15.73 10.08 5.02
N LEU A 49 14.80 9.60 5.85
CA LEU A 49 14.75 9.89 7.29
C LEU A 49 15.63 8.92 8.08
#